data_AF-A0AAV6AEG3-F1
#
_entry.id   AF-A0AAV6AEG3-F1
#
_cell.length_a   1.000
_cell.length_b   1.000
_cell.length_c   1.000
_cell.angle_alpha   90.00
_cell.angle_beta   90.00
_cell.angle_gamma   90.00
#
_symmetry.space_group_name_H-M   'P 1'
#
loop_
_entity.id
_entity.type
_entity.pdbx_description
1 polymer ?
#
loop_
_entity_poly.entity_id
_entity_poly.type
_entity_poly.pdbx_seq_one_letter_code
_entity_poly.pdbx_strand_id
1 'polypeptide(L)'
;MNVFVVLAILSVIGVVALFVVLALFLRAIDGELEAIGGPATRFVTPANYLSKIRLGVRAIERQTDALAPQVRQLNEGLSATRDGLKAIDSNLGALIASVSRQPRS
;
A
#
# COMPACT_ATOMS: atom_id res chain seq x y z
N MET A 1 18.81 28.74 -59.40
CA MET A 1 18.80 28.85 -57.92
C MET A 1 20.17 28.43 -57.41
N ASN A 2 20.81 29.22 -56.54
CA ASN A 2 22.19 28.97 -56.12
C ASN A 2 22.27 27.85 -55.07
N VAL A 3 23.35 27.07 -55.03
CA VAL A 3 23.49 25.87 -54.18
C VAL A 3 23.27 26.19 -52.70
N PHE A 4 23.76 27.35 -52.24
CA PHE A 4 23.55 27.82 -50.87
C PHE A 4 22.08 28.05 -50.52
N VAL A 5 21.27 28.52 -51.48
CA VAL A 5 19.83 28.75 -51.27
C VAL A 5 19.10 27.42 -51.11
N VAL A 6 19.48 26.41 -51.90
CA VAL A 6 18.91 25.05 -51.80
C VAL A 6 19.24 24.42 -50.44
N LEU A 7 20.51 24.52 -50.00
CA LEU A 7 20.95 24.03 -48.68
C LEU A 7 20.24 24.75 -47.53
N ALA A 8 20.05 26.06 -47.63
CA ALA A 8 19.34 26.84 -46.61
C ALA A 8 17.87 26.38 -46.49
N ILE A 9 17.18 26.20 -47.62
CA ILE A 9 15.78 25.71 -47.63
C ILE A 9 15.70 24.31 -47.02
N LEU A 10 16.61 23.39 -47.41
CA LEU A 10 16.66 22.04 -46.85
C LEU A 10 16.92 22.04 -45.33
N SER A 11 17.80 22.92 -44.86
CA SER A 11 18.07 23.07 -43.42
C SER A 11 16.83 23.54 -42.66
N VAL A 12 16.09 24.52 -43.19
CA VAL A 12 14.85 25.01 -42.56
C VAL A 12 13.81 23.90 -42.52
N ILE A 13 13.63 23.15 -43.61
CA ILE A 13 12.72 22.00 -43.66
C ILE A 13 13.13 20.95 -42.62
N GLY A 14 14.43 20.65 -42.49
CA GLY A 14 14.94 19.70 -41.52
C GLY A 14 14.62 20.10 -40.08
N VAL A 15 14.81 21.38 -39.73
CA VAL A 15 14.46 21.91 -38.40
C VAL A 15 12.96 21.80 -38.16
N VAL A 16 12.13 22.20 -39.12
CA VAL A 16 10.66 22.11 -39.00
C VAL A 16 10.22 20.66 -38.80
N ALA A 17 10.76 19.72 -39.59
CA ALA A 17 10.47 18.30 -39.46
C ALA A 17 10.84 17.77 -38.07
N LEU A 18 11.99 18.16 -37.53
CA LEU A 18 12.42 17.79 -36.18
C LEU A 18 11.43 18.28 -35.11
N PHE A 19 10.99 19.55 -35.20
CA PHE A 19 10.00 20.09 -34.26
C PHE A 19 8.64 19.37 -34.36
N VAL A 20 8.21 19.02 -35.57
CA VAL A 20 6.98 18.25 -35.79
C VAL A 20 7.10 16.87 -35.13
N VAL A 21 8.19 16.15 -35.37
CA VAL A 21 8.43 14.84 -34.77
C VAL A 21 8.47 14.95 -33.24
N LEU A 22 9.18 15.94 -32.70
CA LEU A 22 9.23 16.18 -31.25
C LEU A 22 7.83 16.43 -30.66
N ALA A 23 7.01 17.25 -31.32
CA ALA A 23 5.66 17.53 -30.88
C ALA A 23 4.76 16.27 -30.88
N LEU A 24 4.92 15.40 -31.89
CA LEU A 24 4.19 14.13 -31.95
C LEU A 24 4.58 13.19 -30.81
N PHE A 25 5.87 13.06 -30.52
CA PHE A 25 6.35 12.24 -29.40
C PHE A 25 5.90 12.78 -28.05
N LEU A 26 5.95 14.09 -27.84
CA LEU A 26 5.46 14.70 -26.60
C LEU A 26 3.96 14.43 -26.40
N ARG A 27 3.15 14.52 -27.48
CA ARG A 27 1.73 14.14 -27.42
C ARG A 27 1.51 12.67 -27.11
N ALA A 28 2.32 11.78 -27.69
CA ALA A 28 2.22 10.36 -27.41
C ALA A 28 2.55 10.04 -25.95
N ILE A 29 3.61 10.66 -25.41
CA ILE A 29 3.98 10.53 -24.00
C ILE A 29 2.87 11.05 -23.08
N ASP A 30 2.30 12.21 -23.39
CA ASP A 30 1.22 12.80 -22.60
C ASP A 30 -0.02 11.88 -22.55
N GLY A 31 -0.41 11.30 -23.70
CA GLY A 31 -1.50 10.33 -23.77
C GLY A 31 -1.24 9.05 -22.95
N GLU A 32 0.00 8.54 -22.99
CA GLU A 32 0.39 7.38 -22.19
C GLU A 32 0.36 7.69 -20.69
N LEU A 33 0.87 8.86 -20.30
CA LEU A 33 0.84 9.33 -18.92
C LEU A 33 -0.60 9.54 -18.42
N GLU A 34 -1.51 10.00 -19.28
CA GLU A 34 -2.94 10.13 -18.95
C GLU A 34 -3.61 8.76 -18.78
N ALA A 35 -3.25 7.76 -19.59
CA ALA A 35 -3.73 6.39 -19.44
C ALA A 35 -3.26 5.74 -18.12
N ILE A 36 -2.00 5.96 -17.74
CA ILE A 36 -1.40 5.42 -16.51
C ILE A 36 -1.87 6.18 -15.27
N GLY A 37 -1.88 7.51 -15.34
CA GLY A 37 -2.12 8.41 -14.21
C GLY A 37 -3.60 8.74 -14.00
N GLY A 38 -4.46 8.49 -14.99
CA GLY A 38 -5.83 8.96 -15.00
C GLY A 38 -5.94 10.38 -15.57
N PRO A 39 -7.15 10.78 -16.02
CA PRO A 39 -7.34 12.01 -16.78
C PRO A 39 -6.86 13.25 -16.02
N ALA A 40 -5.97 14.02 -16.65
CA ALA A 40 -5.46 15.28 -16.14
C ALA A 40 -6.48 16.38 -16.43
N THR A 41 -7.63 16.34 -15.76
CA THR A 41 -8.67 17.36 -15.96
C THR A 41 -8.16 18.74 -15.50
N ARG A 42 -7.90 19.61 -16.48
CA ARG A 42 -7.39 20.99 -16.32
C ARG A 42 -8.27 21.90 -15.44
N PHE A 43 -9.49 21.48 -15.09
CA PHE A 43 -10.49 22.29 -14.37
C PHE A 43 -11.23 21.55 -13.24
N VAL A 44 -10.95 20.27 -13.00
CA VAL A 44 -11.57 19.48 -11.92
C VAL A 44 -10.48 18.62 -11.30
N THR A 45 -10.38 18.61 -9.97
CA THR A 45 -9.36 17.92 -9.17
C THR A 45 -8.90 16.61 -9.82
N PRO A 46 -7.61 16.47 -10.20
CA PRO A 46 -7.17 15.33 -10.98
C PRO A 46 -7.43 14.05 -10.18
N ALA A 47 -8.23 13.15 -10.76
CA ALA A 47 -8.47 11.82 -10.21
C ALA A 47 -7.25 10.93 -10.48
N ASN A 48 -6.07 11.37 -10.02
CA ASN A 48 -4.82 10.66 -10.26
C ASN A 48 -4.87 9.30 -9.55
N TYR A 49 -4.68 8.20 -10.29
CA TYR A 49 -4.72 6.87 -9.71
C TYR A 49 -3.66 6.68 -8.62
N LEU A 50 -2.48 7.29 -8.76
CA LEU A 50 -1.43 7.26 -7.73
C LEU A 50 -1.84 7.98 -6.45
N SER A 51 -2.62 9.07 -6.55
CA SER A 51 -3.11 9.77 -5.36
C SER A 51 -4.15 8.93 -4.62
N LYS A 52 -5.02 8.23 -5.36
CA LYS A 52 -5.96 7.24 -4.79
C LYS A 52 -5.24 6.07 -4.14
N ILE A 53 -4.22 5.50 -4.79
CA ILE A 53 -3.40 4.42 -4.22
C ILE A 53 -2.73 4.89 -2.93
N ARG A 54 -2.11 6.08 -2.93
CA ARG A 54 -1.48 6.64 -1.72
C ARG A 54 -2.47 6.81 -0.57
N LEU A 55 -3.68 7.31 -0.86
CA LEU A 55 -4.74 7.45 0.14
C LEU A 55 -5.21 6.08 0.66
N GLY A 56 -5.39 5.10 -0.23
CA GLY A 56 -5.76 3.74 0.14
C GLY A 56 -4.71 3.06 1.02
N VAL A 57 -3.43 3.14 0.64
CA VAL A 57 -2.32 2.59 1.43
C VAL A 57 -2.25 3.24 2.81
N ARG A 58 -2.46 4.56 2.90
CA ARG A 58 -2.46 5.27 4.19
C ARG A 58 -3.66 4.91 5.07
N ALA A 59 -4.81 4.62 4.48
CA ALA A 59 -5.96 4.11 5.22
C ALA A 59 -5.70 2.70 5.76
N ILE A 60 -5.07 1.84 4.96
CA ILE A 60 -4.63 0.49 5.39
C ILE A 60 -3.64 0.61 6.55
N GLU A 61 -2.58 1.41 6.40
CA GLU A 61 -1.57 1.66 7.45
C GLU A 61 -2.24 2.04 8.77
N ARG A 62 -3.13 3.04 8.74
CA ARG A 62 -3.83 3.52 9.95
C ARG A 62 -4.74 2.48 10.59
N GLN A 63 -5.38 1.61 9.79
CA GLN A 63 -6.19 0.51 10.29
C GLN A 63 -5.32 -0.61 10.86
N THR A 64 -4.19 -0.93 10.20
CA THR A 64 -3.27 -1.98 10.63
C THR A 64 -2.45 -1.60 11.85
N ASP A 65 -2.15 -0.32 12.06
CA ASP A 65 -1.46 0.16 13.25
C ASP A 65 -2.21 -0.18 14.55
N ALA A 66 -3.55 -0.22 14.47
CA ALA A 66 -4.40 -0.59 15.60
C ALA A 66 -4.35 -2.09 15.95
N LEU A 67 -3.84 -2.96 15.07
CA LEU A 67 -3.74 -4.39 15.35
C LEU A 67 -2.65 -4.70 16.38
N ALA A 68 -1.52 -3.99 16.37
CA ALA A 68 -0.42 -4.24 17.30
C ALA A 68 -0.83 -4.21 18.79
N PRO A 69 -1.53 -3.17 19.29
CA PRO A 69 -1.99 -3.16 20.68
C PRO A 69 -3.08 -4.21 20.96
N GLN A 70 -3.97 -4.49 19.98
CA GLN A 70 -5.01 -5.52 20.13
C GLN A 70 -4.41 -6.92 20.27
N VAL A 71 -3.39 -7.24 19.46
CA VAL A 71 -2.66 -8.52 19.54
C VAL A 71 -1.93 -8.64 20.88
N ARG A 72 -1.34 -7.55 21.39
CA ARG A 72 -0.72 -7.55 22.72
C ARG A 72 -1.74 -7.85 23.82
N GLN A 73 -2.87 -7.14 23.84
CA GLN A 73 -3.95 -7.37 24.82
C GLN A 73 -4.50 -8.80 24.75
N LEU A 74 -4.70 -9.32 23.53
CA LEU A 74 -5.12 -10.70 23.33
C LEU A 74 -4.12 -11.68 23.95
N ASN A 75 -2.83 -11.49 23.70
CA ASN A 75 -1.80 -12.38 24.23
C ASN A 75 -1.69 -12.31 25.76
N GLU A 76 -1.89 -11.13 26.35
CA GLU A 76 -1.98 -10.94 27.80
C GLU A 76 -3.18 -11.70 28.39
N GLY A 77 -4.36 -11.56 27.78
CA GLY A 77 -5.57 -12.29 28.19
C GLY A 77 -5.41 -13.81 28.06
N LEU A 78 -4.76 -14.29 27.01
CA LEU A 78 -4.46 -15.71 26.81
C LEU A 78 -3.45 -16.23 27.85
N SER A 79 -2.43 -15.44 28.20
CA SER A 79 -1.50 -15.79 29.29
C SER A 79 -2.22 -15.89 30.64
N ALA A 80 -3.06 -14.90 30.96
CA ALA A 80 -3.83 -14.91 32.20
C ALA A 80 -4.77 -16.12 32.28
N THR A 81 -5.43 -16.45 31.17
CA THR A 81 -6.30 -17.64 31.06
C THR A 81 -5.50 -18.93 31.29
N ARG A 82 -4.34 -19.07 30.63
CA ARG A 82 -3.44 -20.21 30.79
C ARG A 82 -3.00 -20.37 32.26
N ASP A 83 -2.64 -19.28 32.91
CA ASP A 83 -2.13 -19.31 34.28
C ASP A 83 -3.26 -19.65 35.28
N GLY A 84 -4.48 -19.14 35.05
CA GLY A 84 -5.67 -19.54 35.79
C GLY A 84 -5.99 -21.03 35.64
N LEU A 85 -5.90 -21.57 34.42
CA LEU A 85 -6.11 -23.00 34.18
C LEU A 85 -5.06 -23.88 34.91
N LYS A 86 -3.80 -23.46 34.97
CA LYS A 86 -2.77 -24.16 35.76
C LYS A 86 -3.09 -24.14 37.26
N ALA A 87 -3.60 -23.03 37.78
CA ALA A 87 -3.98 -22.94 39.18
C ALA A 87 -5.16 -23.88 39.50
N ILE A 88 -6.15 -23.97 38.60
CA ILE A 88 -7.26 -24.92 38.71
C ILE A 88 -6.75 -26.36 38.72
N ASP A 89 -5.88 -26.73 37.77
CA ASP A 89 -5.29 -28.06 37.69
C ASP A 89 -4.53 -28.45 38.98
N SER A 90 -3.70 -27.53 39.49
CA SER A 90 -2.99 -27.71 40.76
C SER A 90 -3.95 -27.91 41.94
N ASN A 91 -5.02 -27.12 42.02
CA ASN A 91 -6.01 -27.23 43.10
C ASN A 91 -6.78 -28.56 43.01
N LEU A 92 -7.18 -28.98 41.81
CA LEU A 92 -7.84 -30.27 41.59
C LEU A 92 -6.91 -31.43 41.97
N GLY A 93 -5.64 -31.38 41.59
CA GLY A 93 -4.63 -32.36 42.00
C GLY A 93 -4.48 -32.46 43.52
N ALA A 94 -4.43 -31.31 44.21
CA ALA A 94 -4.37 -31.27 45.67
C ALA A 94 -5.65 -31.82 46.34
N LEU A 95 -6.82 -31.52 45.78
CA LEU A 95 -8.11 -32.02 46.28
C LEU A 95 -8.22 -33.55 46.12
N ILE A 96 -7.79 -34.09 44.98
CA ILE A 96 -7.76 -35.55 44.76
C ILE A 96 -6.80 -36.21 45.77
N ALA A 97 -5.65 -35.61 46.01
CA ALA A 97 -4.67 -36.10 46.99
C ALA A 97 -5.20 -36.06 48.43
N SER A 98 -6.00 -35.06 48.80
CA SER A 98 -6.60 -34.99 50.14
C SER A 98 -7.72 -36.00 50.32
N VAL A 99 -8.61 -36.13 49.33
CA VAL A 99 -9.71 -37.12 49.34
C VAL A 99 -9.17 -38.55 49.37
N SER A 100 -8.11 -38.85 48.61
CA SER A 100 -7.49 -40.19 48.60
C SER A 100 -6.79 -40.56 49.91
N ARG A 101 -6.38 -39.58 50.73
CA ARG A 101 -5.82 -39.81 52.07
C ARG A 101 -6.88 -39.90 53.17
N GLN A 102 -8.14 -39.56 52.88
CA GLN A 102 -9.20 -39.60 53.86
C GLN A 102 -9.65 -41.06 54.07
N PRO A 103 -9.47 -41.65 55.27
CA PRO A 103 -9.99 -42.99 55.54
C PRO A 103 -11.51 -42.95 55.48
N ARG A 104 -12.12 -43.90 54.76
CA ARG A 104 -13.58 -44.09 54.75
C ARG A 104 -14.01 -44.44 56.18
N SER A 105 -14.63 -43.48 56.86
CA SER A 105 -15.34 -43.67 58.13
C SER A 105 -16.63 -44.43 57.91
#